data_AF-W1UBJ9-F1
#
_entry.id   AF-W1UBJ9-F1
#
_cell.length_a   1.000
_cell.length_b   1.000
_cell.length_c   1.000
_cell.angle_alpha   90.00
_cell.angle_beta   90.00
_cell.angle_gamma   90.00
#
_symmetry.space_group_name_H-M   'P 1'
#
loop_
_entity.id
_entity.type
_entity.pdbx_description
1 polymer ?
#
loop_
_entity_poly.entity_id
_entity_poly.type
_entity_poly.pdbx_seq_one_letter_code
_entity_poly.pdbx_strand_id
1 'polypeptide(L)' 'MYPKDLHCQDEIDKLSHIVCRGGSCIVDPYGHYVTEPVWDKEEIIYADLDMQKVPMCRMELDPCGHYARPDVLELKINEK' A
#
# COMPACT_ATOMS: atom_id res chain seq x y z
N MET A 1 12.22 9.68 20.80
CA MET A 1 13.37 10.54 20.42
C MET A 1 14.45 9.65 19.83
N TYR A 2 15.15 10.11 18.80
CA TYR A 2 16.20 9.32 18.15
C TYR A 2 17.37 9.00 19.11
N PRO A 3 18.03 7.84 18.98
CA PRO A 3 19.27 7.53 19.69
C PRO A 3 20.35 8.60 19.49
N LYS A 4 21.13 8.90 20.54
CA LYS A 4 22.15 9.97 20.52
C LYS A 4 23.45 9.60 19.80
N ASP A 5 23.61 8.34 19.45
CA ASP A 5 24.76 7.77 18.74
C ASP A 5 24.57 7.75 17.21
N LEU A 6 23.46 8.32 16.72
CA LEU A 6 23.22 8.50 15.30
C LEU A 6 24.18 9.54 14.71
N HIS A 7 24.65 9.28 13.49
CA HIS A 7 25.40 10.24 12.69
C HIS A 7 24.50 11.44 12.31
N CYS A 8 25.07 12.64 12.15
CA CYS A 8 24.34 13.87 11.75
C CYS A 8 23.26 14.34 12.75
N GLN A 9 23.62 14.52 14.03
CA GLN A 9 22.67 14.97 15.07
C GLN A 9 22.10 16.37 14.79
N ASP A 10 22.92 17.30 14.28
CA ASP A 10 22.50 18.67 13.97
C ASP A 10 21.41 18.73 12.87
N GLU A 11 21.44 17.77 11.95
CA GLU A 11 20.44 17.59 10.90
C GLU A 11 19.18 16.92 11.44
N ILE A 12 19.32 15.93 12.33
CA ILE A 12 18.19 15.27 13.00
C ILE A 12 17.40 16.26 13.85
N ASP A 13 18.09 17.16 14.58
CA ASP A 13 17.46 18.16 15.44
C ASP A 13 16.64 19.21 14.65
N LYS A 14 16.91 19.37 13.36
CA LYS A 14 16.14 20.26 12.46
C LYS A 14 14.87 19.60 11.91
N LEU A 15 14.72 18.28 12.07
CA LEU A 15 13.56 17.55 11.55
C LEU A 15 12.30 17.87 12.36
N SER A 16 11.14 17.62 11.75
CA SER A 16 9.86 17.64 12.45
C SER A 16 9.82 16.56 13.53
N HIS A 17 8.99 16.78 14.56
CA HIS A 17 8.78 15.79 15.63
C HIS A 17 8.30 14.43 15.10
N ILE A 18 7.48 14.45 14.04
CA ILE A 18 7.05 13.25 13.30
C ILE A 18 7.65 13.33 11.91
N VAL A 19 8.60 12.46 11.61
CA VAL A 19 9.24 12.36 10.29
C VAL A 19 8.58 11.30 9.40
N CYS A 20 8.07 10.24 10.03
CA CYS A 20 7.32 9.18 9.37
C CYS A 20 5.89 9.20 9.91
N ARG A 21 4.95 9.70 9.11
CA ARG A 21 3.56 9.91 9.53
C ARG A 21 2.70 8.65 9.54
N GLY A 22 3.21 7.53 9.03
CA GLY A 22 2.42 6.31 8.87
C GLY A 22 1.57 6.35 7.59
N GLY A 23 0.29 6.02 7.70
CA GLY A 23 -0.65 5.91 6.59
C GLY A 23 -1.07 4.47 6.28
N SER A 24 -0.76 3.51 7.16
CA SER A 24 -1.21 2.14 7.01
C SER A 24 -2.74 2.09 6.97
N CYS A 25 -3.28 1.36 5.99
CA CYS A 25 -4.71 1.15 5.79
C CYS A 25 -4.95 -0.19 5.07
N ILE A 26 -6.21 -0.62 5.07
CA ILE A 26 -6.70 -1.77 4.31
C ILE A 26 -7.69 -1.23 3.28
N VAL A 27 -7.50 -1.60 2.02
CA VAL A 27 -8.32 -1.18 0.88
C VAL A 27 -8.92 -2.41 0.22
N ASP A 28 -10.20 -2.36 -0.12
CA ASP A 28 -10.88 -3.47 -0.78
C ASP A 28 -10.56 -3.52 -2.30
N PRO A 29 -10.92 -4.60 -3.01
CA PRO A 29 -10.61 -4.74 -4.44
C PRO A 29 -11.20 -3.63 -5.33
N TYR A 30 -12.24 -2.93 -4.87
CA TYR A 30 -12.87 -1.82 -5.59
C TYR A 30 -12.18 -0.48 -5.32
N GLY A 31 -11.17 -0.44 -4.46
CA GLY A 31 -10.43 0.77 -4.10
C GLY A 31 -11.03 1.54 -2.91
N HIS A 32 -11.98 0.96 -2.17
CA HIS A 32 -12.56 1.61 -0.99
C HIS A 32 -11.76 1.30 0.28
N TYR A 33 -11.63 2.28 1.17
CA TYR A 33 -11.06 2.05 2.49
C TYR A 33 -11.95 1.13 3.33
N VAL A 34 -11.39 -0.01 3.76
CA VAL A 34 -11.97 -0.88 4.79
C VAL A 34 -11.62 -0.34 6.17
N THR A 35 -10.41 0.21 6.30
CA THR A 35 -9.98 1.01 7.44
C THR A 35 -9.45 2.34 6.94
N GLU A 36 -9.79 3.43 7.61
CA GLU A 36 -9.19 4.73 7.32
C GLU A 36 -7.67 4.69 7.56
N PRO A 37 -6.87 5.46 6.79
CA PRO A 37 -5.43 5.54 7.01
C PRO A 37 -5.07 6.07 8.40
N VAL A 38 -4.16 5.36 9.06
CA VAL A 38 -3.66 5.75 10.38
C VAL A 38 -2.50 6.71 10.26
N TRP A 39 -2.72 7.96 10.65
CA TRP A 39 -1.70 9.01 10.65
C TRP A 39 -1.23 9.36 12.05
N ASP A 40 0.06 9.69 12.16
CA ASP A 40 0.68 10.37 13.30
C ASP A 40 0.56 9.62 14.64
N LYS A 41 0.20 8.33 14.62
CA LYS A 41 0.10 7.44 15.80
C LYS A 41 0.49 6.00 15.47
N GLU A 42 0.93 5.29 16.50
CA GLU A 42 1.11 3.83 16.45
C GLU A 42 -0.23 3.14 16.67
N GLU A 43 -0.59 2.18 15.81
CA GLU A 43 -1.85 1.45 15.90
C GLU A 43 -1.73 0.10 15.19
N ILE A 44 -2.48 -0.89 15.69
CA ILE A 44 -2.72 -2.14 14.98
C ILE A 44 -4.12 -2.07 14.37
N ILE A 45 -4.20 -2.19 13.04
CA ILE A 45 -5.45 -2.20 12.29
C ILE A 45 -5.86 -3.63 11.96
N TYR A 46 -7.15 -3.94 12.15
CA TYR A 46 -7.76 -5.23 11.85
C TYR A 46 -8.97 -5.02 10.94
N ALA A 47 -9.19 -5.96 10.02
CA ALA A 47 -10.39 -6.00 9.20
C ALA A 47 -10.73 -7.44 8.83
N ASP A 48 -12.03 -7.74 8.76
CA ASP A 48 -12.53 -8.98 8.17
C ASP A 48 -12.64 -8.81 6.65
N LEU A 49 -12.06 -9.75 5.91
CA LEU A 49 -12.01 -9.70 4.45
C LEU A 49 -12.98 -10.72 3.86
N ASP A 50 -13.97 -10.22 3.11
CA ASP A 50 -14.77 -11.08 2.25
C ASP A 50 -14.00 -11.40 0.97
N MET A 51 -13.46 -12.61 0.93
CA MET A 51 -12.66 -13.09 -0.19
C MET A 51 -13.47 -13.25 -1.49
N GLN A 52 -14.81 -13.24 -1.44
CA GLN A 52 -15.65 -13.24 -2.63
C GLN A 52 -15.62 -11.90 -3.39
N LYS A 53 -15.18 -10.80 -2.75
CA LYS A 53 -15.05 -9.51 -3.44
C LYS A 53 -14.01 -9.51 -4.55
N VAL A 54 -12.97 -10.35 -4.44
CA VAL A 54 -11.91 -10.45 -5.45
C VAL A 54 -12.44 -10.95 -6.81
N PRO A 55 -13.09 -12.12 -6.90
CA PRO A 55 -13.66 -12.57 -8.16
C PRO A 55 -14.78 -11.66 -8.66
N MET A 56 -15.59 -11.06 -7.77
CA MET A 56 -16.63 -10.09 -8.17
C MET A 56 -16.03 -8.85 -8.84
N CYS A 57 -14.98 -8.25 -8.26
CA CYS A 57 -14.31 -7.10 -8.86
C CYS A 57 -13.67 -7.45 -10.23
N ARG A 58 -13.13 -8.65 -10.38
CA ARG A 58 -12.56 -9.10 -11.66
C ARG A 58 -13.61 -9.34 -12.74
N MET A 59 -14.86 -9.63 -12.37
CA MET A 59 -15.96 -9.71 -13.33
C MET A 59 -16.25 -8.34 -13.96
N GLU A 60 -16.04 -7.25 -13.24
CA GLU A 60 -16.16 -5.89 -13.77
C GLU A 60 -14.93 -5.50 -14.61
N LEU A 61 -13.72 -5.78 -14.12
CA LEU A 61 -12.47 -5.48 -14.81
C LEU A 61 -11.41 -6.56 -14.55
N ASP A 62 -11.05 -7.30 -15.60
CA ASP A 62 -9.95 -8.27 -15.57
C ASP A 62 -8.86 -7.88 -16.57
N PRO A 63 -7.85 -7.10 -16.12
CA PRO A 63 -6.83 -6.49 -16.99
C PRO A 63 -5.84 -7.51 -17.55
N CYS A 64 -5.69 -8.67 -16.89
CA CYS A 64 -4.80 -9.74 -17.34
C CYS A 64 -5.53 -10.87 -18.08
N GLY A 65 -6.84 -10.76 -18.29
CA GLY A 65 -7.63 -11.72 -19.06
C GLY A 65 -8.33 -11.05 -20.24
N HIS A 66 -9.66 -10.93 -20.20
CA HIS A 66 -10.44 -10.49 -21.37
C HIS A 66 -10.11 -9.07 -21.87
N TYR A 67 -9.57 -8.19 -21.02
CA TYR A 67 -9.12 -6.84 -21.43
C TYR A 67 -7.62 -6.78 -21.77
N ALA A 68 -6.87 -7.89 -21.70
CA ALA A 68 -5.41 -7.86 -21.79
C ALA A 68 -4.87 -7.49 -23.18
N ARG A 69 -5.68 -7.61 -24.26
CA ARG A 69 -5.28 -7.34 -25.67
C ARG A 69 -3.85 -7.80 -25.98
N PRO A 70 -3.56 -9.12 -25.89
CA PRO A 70 -2.22 -9.66 -26.11
C PRO A 70 -1.72 -9.45 -27.56
N ASP A 71 -2.63 -9.10 -28.48
CA ASP A 71 -2.30 -8.68 -29.85
C ASP A 71 -1.66 -7.28 -29.92
N VAL A 72 -1.78 -6.45 -28.87
CA VAL A 72 -1.22 -5.10 -28.79
C VAL A 72 0.02 -5.06 -27.89
N LEU A 73 -0.04 -5.66 -26.70
CA LEU A 73 1.04 -5.63 -25.72
C LEU A 73 1.22 -7.01 -25.08
N GLU A 74 2.45 -7.49 -25.07
CA GLU A 74 2.86 -8.72 -24.39
C GLU A 74 4.08 -8.41 -23.49
N LEU A 75 4.01 -8.79 -22.21
CA LEU A 75 5.13 -8.69 -21.26
C LEU A 75 5.82 -10.06 -21.15
N LYS A 76 7.10 -10.13 -21.53
CA LYS A 76 7.95 -11.33 -21.36
C LYS A 76 8.95 -11.10 -20.24
N ILE A 77 8.90 -11.95 -19.21
CA ILE A 77 9.81 -11.89 -18.06
C ILE A 77 10.99 -12.84 -18.31
N ASN A 78 12.22 -12.37 -18.05
CA ASN A 78 13.42 -13.20 -18.06
C ASN A 78 13.88 -13.43 -16.62
N GLU A 79 13.49 -14.58 -16.06
CA GLU A 79 13.91 -15.01 -14.73
C GLU A 79 15.30 -15.65 -14.86
N LYS A 80 16.34 -14.84 -14.65
CA LYS A 80 17.72 -15.32 -14.50
C LYS A 80 18.04 -15.59 -13.04
#